data_AF-A0A210PTS2-F1
#
_entry.id   AF-A0A210PTS2-F1
#
_cell.length_a   1.000
_cell.length_b   1.000
_cell.length_c   1.000
_cell.angle_alpha   90.00
_cell.angle_beta   90.00
_cell.angle_gamma   90.00
#
_symmetry.space_group_name_H-M   'P 1'
#
loop_
_entity.id
_entity.type
_entity.pdbx_description
1 polymer ?
#
loop_
_entity_poly.entity_id
_entity_poly.type
_entity_poly.pdbx_seq_one_letter_code
_entity_poly.pdbx_strand_id
1 'polypeptide(L)'
;MGGSSEQYVGGGSSEQYVVESSKQYVVGSSDQYMVESSEQYVVWSSKQYVVGSSDQYMVGSSEQYVVGSSKQYVVGSSDQYMVGSSEQYVVVSSEQLYG
;
A
#
# COMPACT_ATOMS: atom_id res chain seq x y z
N MET A 1 -23.98 1.80 11.08
CA MET A 1 -23.42 0.59 11.73
C MET A 1 -22.16 0.23 10.96
N GLY A 2 -21.07 0.99 11.18
CA GLY A 2 -19.79 0.73 10.53
C GLY A 2 -19.07 -0.32 11.34
N GLY A 3 -19.24 -1.59 10.97
CA GLY A 3 -18.51 -2.68 11.59
C GLY A 3 -17.04 -2.52 11.21
N SER A 4 -16.18 -2.33 12.21
CA SER A 4 -14.74 -2.60 12.05
C SER A 4 -14.62 -4.06 11.65
N SER A 5 -14.40 -4.26 10.35
CA SER A 5 -14.34 -5.58 9.73
C SER A 5 -12.92 -5.73 9.23
N GLU A 6 -12.20 -6.72 9.76
CA GLU A 6 -10.89 -7.08 9.22
C GLU A 6 -11.14 -7.87 7.94
N GLN A 7 -10.67 -7.32 6.81
CA GLN A 7 -10.86 -7.95 5.49
C GLN A 7 -9.53 -8.50 4.99
N TYR A 8 -9.61 -9.71 4.46
CA TYR A 8 -8.49 -10.39 3.80
C TYR A 8 -8.83 -10.49 2.32
N VAL A 9 -8.15 -9.70 1.51
CA VAL A 9 -8.29 -9.75 0.05
C VAL A 9 -7.11 -10.53 -0.50
N GLY A 10 -7.35 -11.79 -0.83
CA GLY A 10 -6.41 -12.66 -1.55
C GLY A 10 -6.83 -12.76 -3.01
N GLY A 11 -6.12 -12.08 -3.91
CA GLY A 11 -6.48 -11.99 -5.32
C GLY A 11 -5.39 -12.54 -6.23
N GLY A 12 -5.77 -13.49 -7.10
CA GLY A 12 -4.92 -14.01 -8.18
C GLY A 12 -4.56 -12.96 -9.24
N SER A 13 -3.89 -13.41 -10.31
CA SER A 13 -3.23 -12.63 -11.37
C SER A 13 -4.16 -11.71 -12.21
N SER A 14 -4.81 -10.72 -11.60
CA SER A 14 -5.67 -9.73 -12.28
C SER A 14 -5.68 -8.38 -11.56
N GLU A 15 -6.05 -7.32 -12.29
CA GLU A 15 -6.26 -5.96 -11.76
C GLU A 15 -7.32 -5.95 -10.64
N GLN A 16 -7.07 -5.27 -9.54
CA GLN A 16 -8.07 -5.09 -8.46
C GLN A 16 -8.19 -3.63 -8.03
N TYR A 17 -9.40 -3.28 -7.62
CA TYR A 17 -9.74 -1.99 -7.03
C TYR A 17 -10.43 -2.23 -5.70
N VAL A 18 -9.86 -1.73 -4.61
CA VAL A 18 -10.41 -1.89 -3.27
C VAL A 18 -10.58 -0.53 -2.59
N VAL A 19 -11.76 -0.32 -1.99
CA VAL A 19 -12.09 0.86 -1.19
C VAL A 19 -12.67 0.42 0.12
N GLU A 20 -11.95 0.67 1.20
CA GLU A 20 -12.39 0.35 2.55
C GLU A 20 -12.11 1.48 3.53
N SER A 21 -12.66 1.37 4.73
CA SER A 21 -12.51 2.35 5.82
C SER A 21 -12.03 1.71 7.12
N SER A 22 -11.52 0.48 7.05
CA SER A 22 -11.12 -0.34 8.20
C SER A 22 -9.78 -1.01 7.94
N LYS A 23 -9.38 -1.96 8.80
CA LYS A 23 -8.10 -2.65 8.68
C LYS A 23 -8.16 -3.71 7.60
N GLN A 24 -7.17 -3.74 6.71
CA GLN A 24 -7.12 -4.71 5.63
C GLN A 24 -5.74 -5.34 5.47
N TYR A 25 -5.77 -6.61 5.07
CA TYR A 25 -4.61 -7.37 4.63
C TYR A 25 -4.80 -7.75 3.16
N VAL A 26 -3.90 -7.29 2.30
CA VAL A 26 -3.95 -7.56 0.86
C VAL A 26 -2.74 -8.34 0.42
N VAL A 27 -2.98 -9.41 -0.33
CA VAL A 27 -1.93 -10.16 -1.01
C VAL A 27 -2.32 -10.32 -2.47
N GLY A 28 -1.50 -9.78 -3.37
CA GLY A 28 -1.70 -9.84 -4.81
C GLY A 28 -0.41 -9.88 -5.59
N SER A 29 -0.47 -10.31 -6.85
CA SER A 29 0.70 -10.42 -7.74
C SER A 29 0.56 -9.63 -9.04
N SER A 30 -0.45 -8.77 -9.14
CA SER A 30 -0.77 -7.97 -10.34
C SER A 30 -1.36 -6.61 -9.95
N ASP A 31 -1.56 -5.71 -10.91
CA ASP A 31 -1.80 -4.30 -10.64
C ASP A 31 -2.94 -4.03 -9.64
N GLN A 32 -2.66 -3.25 -8.59
CA GLN A 32 -3.61 -2.95 -7.51
C GLN A 32 -3.80 -1.45 -7.35
N TYR A 33 -5.05 -1.03 -7.20
CA TYR A 33 -5.40 0.30 -6.73
C TYR A 33 -6.21 0.21 -5.44
N MET A 34 -5.76 0.95 -4.43
CA MET A 34 -6.32 0.87 -3.08
C MET A 34 -6.57 2.25 -2.49
N VAL A 35 -7.75 2.46 -1.91
CA VAL A 35 -8.11 3.70 -1.20
C VAL A 35 -8.64 3.38 0.16
N GLU A 36 -8.01 3.94 1.19
CA GLU A 36 -8.37 3.67 2.57
C GLU A 36 -8.17 4.80 3.55
N SER A 37 -8.87 4.67 4.68
CA SER A 37 -8.86 5.62 5.77
C SER A 37 -8.32 5.04 7.09
N SER A 38 -7.70 3.86 7.08
CA SER A 38 -7.26 3.13 8.29
C SER A 38 -5.98 2.30 8.05
N GLU A 39 -5.55 1.56 9.07
CA GLU A 39 -4.32 0.76 9.08
C GLU A 39 -4.29 -0.28 7.95
N GLN A 40 -3.14 -0.45 7.29
CA GLN A 40 -2.97 -1.38 6.17
C GLN A 40 -1.73 -2.24 6.21
N TYR A 41 -1.87 -3.46 5.71
CA TYR A 41 -0.77 -4.35 5.38
C TYR A 41 -0.93 -4.93 3.98
N VAL A 42 -0.03 -4.58 3.07
CA VAL A 42 -0.11 -4.99 1.66
C VAL A 42 1.16 -5.72 1.22
N VAL A 43 0.98 -6.87 0.57
CA VAL A 43 2.04 -7.70 -0.03
C VAL A 43 1.79 -7.96 -1.50
N TRP A 44 2.85 -7.86 -2.29
CA TRP A 44 2.71 -7.39 -3.65
C TRP A 44 3.93 -7.72 -4.58
N SER A 45 3.76 -7.84 -5.91
CA SER A 45 4.83 -8.19 -6.87
C SER A 45 4.94 -7.44 -8.26
N SER A 46 4.21 -6.37 -8.63
CA SER A 46 4.21 -5.73 -10.00
C SER A 46 4.08 -4.16 -10.11
N LYS A 47 2.97 -3.49 -10.54
CA LYS A 47 2.56 -2.06 -10.18
C LYS A 47 1.43 -1.81 -9.10
N GLN A 48 1.70 -1.05 -8.02
CA GLN A 48 0.75 -0.80 -6.91
C GLN A 48 0.54 0.69 -6.70
N TYR A 49 -0.73 1.08 -6.51
CA TYR A 49 -1.12 2.43 -6.12
C TYR A 49 -1.95 2.41 -4.83
N VAL A 50 -1.51 3.13 -3.81
CA VAL A 50 -2.21 3.25 -2.52
C VAL A 50 -2.45 4.70 -2.17
N VAL A 51 -3.68 4.99 -1.77
CA VAL A 51 -4.08 6.26 -1.14
C VAL A 51 -4.62 5.96 0.24
N GLY A 52 -3.91 6.43 1.26
CA GLY A 52 -4.23 6.13 2.66
C GLY A 52 -4.16 7.37 3.54
N SER A 53 -5.05 7.52 4.51
CA SER A 53 -4.95 8.59 5.53
C SER A 53 -4.47 8.10 6.90
N SER A 54 -3.86 6.91 6.99
CA SER A 54 -3.46 6.26 8.23
C SER A 54 -2.23 5.38 8.04
N ASP A 55 -1.81 4.64 9.07
CA ASP A 55 -0.57 3.86 9.07
C ASP A 55 -0.57 2.78 7.97
N GLN A 56 0.48 2.75 7.14
CA GLN A 56 0.62 1.83 6.02
C GLN A 56 1.88 0.99 6.18
N TYR A 57 1.75 -0.32 6.00
CA TYR A 57 2.86 -1.24 5.84
C TYR A 57 2.77 -1.91 4.47
N MET A 58 3.77 -1.71 3.63
CA MET A 58 3.79 -2.19 2.26
C MET A 58 5.06 -2.97 1.98
N VAL A 59 4.90 -4.15 1.35
CA VAL A 59 6.01 -5.00 0.92
C VAL A 59 5.79 -5.40 -0.52
N GLY A 60 6.75 -5.11 -1.39
CA GLY A 60 6.71 -5.71 -2.71
C GLY A 60 7.95 -5.52 -3.55
N SER A 61 8.01 -6.27 -4.64
CA SER A 61 9.20 -6.31 -5.50
C SER A 61 9.11 -5.38 -6.72
N SER A 62 7.98 -4.69 -6.87
CA SER A 62 7.51 -3.86 -8.00
C SER A 62 7.60 -2.34 -7.86
N GLU A 63 7.01 -1.63 -8.82
CA GLU A 63 6.73 -0.20 -8.80
C GLU A 63 5.64 0.09 -7.76
N GLN A 64 5.85 1.09 -6.90
CA GLN A 64 4.83 1.51 -5.95
C GLN A 64 4.68 3.02 -5.92
N TYR A 65 3.42 3.44 -5.87
CA TYR A 65 3.05 4.82 -5.66
C TYR A 65 2.15 4.89 -4.42
N VAL A 66 2.60 5.65 -3.43
CA VAL A 66 1.94 5.75 -2.14
C VAL A 66 1.68 7.20 -1.82
N VAL A 67 0.41 7.52 -1.59
CA VAL A 67 -0.02 8.82 -1.08
C VAL A 67 -0.60 8.61 0.29
N GLY A 68 -0.09 9.31 1.29
CA GLY A 68 -0.77 9.32 2.56
C GLY A 68 -0.32 10.35 3.58
N SER A 69 -1.18 10.54 4.57
CA SER A 69 -1.05 11.65 5.53
C SER A 69 -0.54 11.20 6.90
N SER A 70 -0.02 9.99 7.03
CA SER A 70 0.38 9.36 8.31
C SER A 70 1.61 8.46 8.14
N LYS A 71 1.89 7.54 9.07
CA LYS A 71 3.14 6.77 9.07
C LYS A 71 3.16 5.76 7.94
N GLN A 72 4.29 5.68 7.25
CA GLN A 72 4.47 4.74 6.14
C GLN A 72 5.72 3.92 6.37
N TYR A 73 5.56 2.60 6.27
CA TYR A 73 6.66 1.66 6.22
C TYR A 73 6.60 0.93 4.89
N VAL A 74 7.66 1.06 4.10
CA VAL A 74 7.72 0.49 2.75
C VAL A 74 8.99 -0.30 2.57
N VAL A 75 8.84 -1.55 2.13
CA VAL A 75 9.95 -2.45 1.81
C VAL A 75 9.80 -2.89 0.37
N GLY A 76 10.82 -2.65 -0.45
CA GLY A 76 10.79 -3.16 -1.81
C GLY A 76 12.11 -3.19 -2.54
N SER A 77 12.04 -3.66 -3.78
CA SER A 77 13.22 -3.91 -4.62
C SER A 77 13.30 -3.01 -5.86
N SER A 78 12.28 -2.19 -6.12
CA SER A 78 12.13 -1.38 -7.34
C SER A 78 11.56 0.01 -7.03
N ASP A 79 11.29 0.80 -8.07
CA ASP A 79 10.96 2.23 -7.99
C ASP A 79 9.81 2.55 -7.03
N GLN A 80 10.08 3.50 -6.14
CA GLN A 80 9.13 3.95 -5.14
C GLN A 80 8.89 5.44 -5.29
N TYR A 81 7.62 5.82 -5.33
CA TYR A 81 7.19 7.19 -5.18
C TYR A 81 6.28 7.33 -3.97
N MET A 82 6.72 8.16 -3.02
CA MET A 82 6.00 8.41 -1.79
C MET A 82 5.73 9.90 -1.63
N VAL A 83 4.46 10.22 -1.39
CA VAL A 83 4.01 11.57 -1.04
C VAL A 83 3.26 11.50 0.28
N GLY A 84 3.72 12.29 1.24
CA GLY A 84 3.05 12.36 2.52
C GLY A 84 3.58 13.41 3.47
N SER A 85 2.76 13.74 4.46
CA SER A 85 3.03 14.82 5.42
C SER A 85 3.60 14.29 6.76
N SER A 86 4.05 13.03 6.84
CA SER A 86 4.33 12.33 8.10
C SER A 86 5.50 11.33 7.99
N GLU A 87 5.80 10.62 9.08
CA GLU A 87 6.98 9.76 9.20
C GLU A 87 7.03 8.64 8.16
N GLN A 88 8.15 8.53 7.45
CA GLN A 88 8.40 7.52 6.42
C GLN A 88 9.63 6.70 6.75
N TYR A 89 9.48 5.39 6.68
CA TYR A 89 10.55 4.41 6.81
C TYR A 89 10.58 3.56 5.56
N VAL A 90 11.67 3.66 4.81
CA VAL A 90 11.77 3.00 3.51
C VAL A 90 13.05 2.19 3.42
N VAL A 91 12.88 0.93 3.07
CA VAL A 91 13.97 0.00 2.79
C VAL A 91 13.84 -0.43 1.35
N VAL A 92 14.68 0.15 0.47
CA VAL A 92 14.66 -0.16 -0.96
C VAL A 92 16.05 -0.56 -1.44
N SER A 93 16.10 -1.50 -2.39
CA SER A 93 17.35 -1.94 -3.04
C SER A 93 17.69 -1.15 -4.32
N SER A 94 16.84 -0.18 -4.69
CA SER A 94 16.80 0.56 -5.97
C SER A 94 16.42 2.03 -5.74
N GLU A 95 16.15 2.79 -6.80
CA GLU A 95 15.91 4.24 -6.71
C GLU A 95 14.66 4.60 -5.90
N GLN A 96 14.77 5.71 -5.17
CA GLN A 96 13.68 6.26 -4.36
C GLN A 96 13.45 7.73 -4.69
N LEU A 97 12.20 8.07 -4.98
CA LEU A 97 11.76 9.44 -5.16
C LEU A 97 10.82 9.85 -4.03
N TYR A 98 11.19 10.94 -3.36
CA TYR A 98 10.39 11.60 -2.33
C TYR A 98 9.78 12.88 -2.89
N GLY A 99 8.48 13.08 -2.65
CA GLY A 99 7.73 14.28 -3.02
C GLY A 99 7.02 14.93 -1.85
#